data_AF-A0AAD8MBD7-F1
#
_entry.id   AF-A0AAD8MBD7-F1
#
_cell.length_a   1.000
_cell.length_b   1.000
_cell.length_c   1.000
_cell.angle_alpha   90.00
_cell.angle_beta   90.00
_cell.angle_gamma   90.00
#
_symmetry.space_group_name_H-M   'P 1'
#
loop_
_entity.id
_entity.type
_entity.pdbx_description
1 polymer ?
#
loop_
_entity_poly.entity_id
_entity_poly.type
_entity_poly.pdbx_seq_one_letter_code
_entity_poly.pdbx_strand_id
1 'polypeptide(L)'
;MVLRCSSLDCGVCGKCRGCLNIYGWELMICLGFLGAAWAYGLESYMGSCVSLSHCAYKHGEQTGMYNCSNQALSPIPFLPPLSMDKGLFEGLIVPNVQEDEGLIVPKVQEEEIDLKSKVWQESKNIWRVALPGIIARVGSFGTIVVTQSFIGHISPLDLAAYALVQSIIVRFVNGILLGMSSATETLCGQAFGAGQYHMMGIYLQRSWIVDLITLTILLPVFIFGRQFFLLLGQEESIAISGGYISLWFIPYVYNFVFSLTIQMYLQAQIKNKLIAWISAFQFILHVPLSWLLVTYFSLGVPGAMSALIISSWFLVIGEFIYIFGGWCPQSWKGFSKAAFLDIIPLVKLSLSSGFMVCLELWYTAVLVLVAGYMENAEVAIAAFSICLNINSWELMMCLGFLGAACVRVANELGKGNANAVRFSIKVLVATSLVIGAIFSTLCFLFHKELAHFFTDDKEVADTISDLSVLLGVSVFLNSVYPVLSGVAVGAGLQGTVAIVNLVCYYLIGIPVGIFFGYVVGLQVKGIWIGMIFGIACQSITMCILAWRTDWDVQVLKASERLKRFYLKSGEETSRSSNDA
;
A
#
# COMPACT_ATOMS: atom_id res chain seq x y z
N MET A 1 7.79 -11.76 41.49
CA MET A 1 7.59 -10.39 41.99
C MET A 1 6.20 -9.94 41.53
N VAL A 2 5.18 -10.30 42.30
CA VAL A 2 3.76 -10.00 41.99
C VAL A 2 3.38 -8.81 42.87
N LEU A 3 3.17 -7.64 42.27
CA LEU A 3 2.64 -6.48 42.98
C LEU A 3 1.11 -6.52 42.93
N ARG A 4 0.51 -6.72 44.11
CA ARG A 4 -0.92 -6.47 44.38
C ARG A 4 -1.19 -4.97 44.20
N CYS A 5 -2.11 -4.60 43.33
CA CYS A 5 -2.84 -3.34 43.45
C CYS A 5 -4.12 -3.61 44.25
N SER A 6 -4.07 -3.34 45.55
CA SER A 6 -5.26 -3.19 46.38
C SER A 6 -5.92 -1.86 46.07
N SER A 7 -7.22 -1.93 45.81
CA SER A 7 -8.18 -0.84 45.64
C SER A 7 -8.12 0.18 46.80
N LEU A 8 -7.54 1.34 46.54
CA LEU A 8 -7.80 2.67 47.13
C LEU A 8 -6.77 3.62 46.48
N ASP A 9 -7.21 4.79 46.02
CA ASP A 9 -6.47 5.81 45.22
C ASP A 9 -6.30 5.57 43.70
N CYS A 10 -7.43 5.55 42.99
CA CYS A 10 -7.46 5.90 41.56
C CYS A 10 -7.27 7.42 41.39
N GLY A 11 -6.02 7.86 41.45
CA GLY A 11 -5.65 9.26 41.13
C GLY A 11 -4.33 9.41 40.38
N VAL A 12 -3.38 8.47 40.50
CA VAL A 12 -2.04 8.65 39.93
C VAL A 12 -1.43 7.30 39.52
N CYS A 13 -1.80 6.75 38.36
CA CYS A 13 -0.95 5.76 37.71
C CYS A 13 -1.22 5.63 36.20
N GLY A 14 -0.35 6.21 35.38
CA GLY A 14 -0.36 6.09 33.92
C GLY A 14 -0.07 4.70 33.36
N LYS A 15 0.18 3.69 34.22
CA LYS A 15 0.55 2.31 33.78
C LYS A 15 -0.62 1.48 33.24
N CYS A 16 -1.86 1.70 33.68
CA CYS A 16 -3.02 0.97 33.13
C CYS A 16 -3.41 1.41 31.71
N ARG A 17 -3.01 2.62 31.30
CA ARG A 17 -3.32 3.17 29.97
C ARG A 17 -2.52 2.48 28.85
N GLY A 18 -1.36 1.89 29.19
CA GLY A 18 -0.52 1.14 28.24
C GLY A 18 -1.08 -0.24 27.86
N CYS A 19 -1.78 -0.94 28.76
CA CYS A 19 -2.33 -2.26 28.46
C CYS A 19 -3.56 -2.20 27.54
N LEU A 20 -4.43 -1.20 27.66
CA LEU A 20 -5.60 -1.05 26.78
C LEU A 20 -5.19 -0.77 25.32
N ASN A 21 -4.09 -0.03 25.12
CA ASN A 21 -3.54 0.25 23.80
C ASN A 21 -2.95 -0.98 23.09
N ILE A 22 -2.61 -2.05 23.80
CA ILE A 22 -2.11 -3.28 23.16
C ILE A 22 -3.29 -4.05 22.53
N TYR A 23 -4.43 -4.14 23.22
CA TYR A 23 -5.58 -4.94 22.77
C TYR A 23 -6.30 -4.40 21.53
N GLY A 24 -6.35 -3.07 21.33
CA GLY A 24 -6.97 -2.49 20.12
C GLY A 24 -6.20 -2.79 18.83
N TRP A 25 -4.87 -2.90 18.92
CA TRP A 25 -4.00 -3.15 17.78
C TRP A 25 -3.77 -4.63 17.51
N GLU A 26 -3.79 -5.47 18.56
CA GLU A 26 -3.86 -6.93 18.41
C GLU A 26 -5.07 -7.38 17.59
N LEU A 27 -6.21 -6.68 17.72
CA LEU A 27 -7.39 -6.93 16.89
C LEU A 27 -7.13 -6.61 15.41
N MET A 28 -6.44 -5.50 15.10
CA MET A 28 -6.11 -5.12 13.72
C MET A 28 -5.09 -6.09 13.09
N ILE A 29 -4.09 -6.53 13.86
CA ILE A 29 -3.12 -7.54 13.44
C ILE A 29 -3.82 -8.88 13.21
N CYS A 30 -4.70 -9.31 14.11
CA CYS A 30 -5.52 -10.52 13.95
C CYS A 30 -6.42 -10.46 12.70
N LEU A 31 -7.06 -9.32 12.44
CA LEU A 31 -7.85 -9.11 11.22
C LEU A 31 -6.97 -9.19 9.96
N GLY A 32 -5.73 -8.70 10.04
CA GLY A 32 -4.73 -8.87 9.00
C GLY A 32 -4.38 -10.34 8.72
N PHE A 33 -4.06 -11.12 9.76
CA PHE A 33 -3.79 -12.56 9.63
C PHE A 33 -4.99 -13.34 9.08
N LEU A 34 -6.21 -12.99 9.51
CA LEU A 34 -7.45 -13.61 9.01
C LEU A 34 -7.69 -13.29 7.53
N GLY A 35 -7.44 -12.05 7.10
CA GLY A 35 -7.52 -11.65 5.68
C GLY A 35 -6.52 -12.41 4.80
N ALA A 36 -5.29 -12.60 5.27
CA ALA A 36 -4.26 -13.38 4.57
C ALA A 36 -4.63 -14.86 4.45
N ALA A 37 -5.12 -15.48 5.54
CA ALA A 37 -5.52 -16.88 5.53
C ALA A 37 -6.71 -17.15 4.58
N TRP A 38 -7.68 -16.24 4.55
CA TRP A 38 -8.84 -16.33 3.66
C TRP A 38 -8.46 -16.16 2.18
N ALA A 39 -7.57 -15.23 1.85
CA ALA A 39 -7.09 -15.02 0.47
C ALA A 39 -6.42 -16.28 -0.15
N TYR A 40 -5.94 -17.22 0.67
CA TYR A 40 -5.24 -18.42 0.23
C TYR A 40 -6.05 -19.73 0.36
N GLY A 41 -7.33 -19.67 0.74
CA GLY A 41 -8.14 -20.88 0.92
C GLY A 41 -7.64 -21.78 2.04
N LEU A 42 -6.94 -21.21 3.04
CA LEU A 42 -6.48 -21.90 4.25
C LEU A 42 -7.64 -22.01 5.26
N GLU A 43 -8.78 -22.55 4.82
CA GLU A 43 -10.02 -22.67 5.62
C GLU A 43 -9.80 -23.47 6.91
N SER A 44 -8.87 -24.43 6.89
CA SER A 44 -8.51 -25.26 8.05
C SER A 44 -7.76 -24.50 9.16
N TYR A 45 -7.19 -23.32 8.88
CA TYR A 45 -6.47 -22.51 9.88
C TYR A 45 -7.35 -21.42 10.52
N MET A 46 -8.46 -21.04 9.88
CA MET A 46 -9.41 -20.06 10.42
C MET A 46 -10.03 -20.51 11.74
N GLY A 47 -10.27 -21.83 11.91
CA GLY A 47 -10.81 -22.40 13.14
C GLY A 47 -9.88 -22.28 14.36
N SER A 48 -8.57 -22.22 14.13
CA SER A 48 -7.57 -22.14 15.23
C SER A 48 -7.42 -20.72 15.77
N CYS A 49 -7.45 -19.70 14.90
CA CYS A 49 -7.39 -18.29 15.34
C CYS A 49 -8.67 -17.82 16.05
N VAL A 50 -9.85 -18.29 15.62
CA VAL A 50 -11.12 -18.00 16.31
C VAL A 50 -11.18 -18.72 17.66
N SER A 51 -10.57 -19.90 17.79
CA SER A 51 -10.48 -20.61 19.08
C SER A 51 -9.58 -19.89 20.09
N LEU A 52 -8.46 -19.30 19.64
CA LEU A 52 -7.56 -18.49 20.48
C LEU A 52 -8.20 -17.20 21.00
N SER A 53 -8.98 -16.49 20.18
CA SER A 53 -9.72 -15.30 20.63
C SER A 53 -10.87 -15.65 21.59
N HIS A 54 -11.53 -16.80 21.40
CA HIS A 54 -12.55 -17.30 22.31
C HIS A 54 -11.97 -17.80 23.64
N CYS A 55 -10.75 -18.35 23.63
CA CYS A 55 -10.04 -18.79 24.84
C CYS A 55 -9.55 -17.60 25.69
N ALA A 56 -9.08 -16.52 25.04
CA ALA A 56 -8.73 -15.26 25.71
C ALA A 56 -9.94 -14.56 26.32
N TYR A 57 -11.11 -14.62 25.67
CA TYR A 57 -12.36 -14.04 26.19
C TYR A 57 -12.94 -14.85 27.37
N LYS A 58 -12.94 -16.19 27.29
CA LYS A 58 -13.46 -17.06 28.38
C LYS A 58 -12.58 -17.10 29.63
N HIS A 59 -11.26 -16.93 29.50
CA HIS A 59 -10.38 -16.88 30.67
C HIS A 59 -10.42 -15.56 31.45
N GLY A 60 -11.08 -14.53 30.91
CA GLY A 60 -11.35 -13.26 31.62
C GLY A 60 -12.53 -13.31 32.61
N GLU A 61 -13.42 -14.31 32.53
CA GLU A 61 -14.65 -14.38 33.34
C GLU A 61 -14.62 -15.44 34.46
N GLN A 62 -13.63 -16.32 34.53
CA GLN A 62 -13.54 -17.35 35.58
C GLN A 62 -12.23 -17.30 36.36
N THR A 63 -12.11 -16.36 37.30
CA THR A 63 -11.17 -16.48 38.42
C THR A 63 -11.85 -17.22 39.58
N GLY A 64 -11.70 -18.54 39.61
CA GLY A 64 -12.01 -19.40 40.76
C GLY A 64 -10.87 -20.39 40.94
N MET A 65 -10.09 -20.22 42.01
CA MET A 65 -8.94 -21.08 42.36
C MET A 65 -9.31 -22.57 42.36
N TYR A 66 -8.60 -23.38 41.57
CA TYR A 66 -8.35 -24.79 41.87
C TYR A 66 -6.91 -25.17 41.53
N ASN A 67 -6.28 -25.86 42.47
CA ASN A 67 -4.91 -26.37 42.47
C ASN A 67 -4.59 -27.22 41.23
N CYS A 68 -3.52 -26.85 40.52
CA CYS A 68 -2.85 -27.73 39.57
C CYS A 68 -1.86 -28.63 40.33
N SER A 69 -2.25 -29.88 40.54
CA SER A 69 -1.31 -30.98 40.77
C SER A 69 -1.77 -32.19 39.96
N ASN A 70 -0.90 -32.62 39.05
CA ASN A 70 -0.96 -33.85 38.23
C ASN A 70 -2.12 -33.98 37.23
N GLN A 71 -1.90 -33.52 36.00
CA GLN A 71 -2.33 -34.25 34.80
C GLN A 71 -1.29 -34.05 33.69
N ALA A 72 -0.76 -35.18 33.20
CA ALA A 72 0.31 -35.26 32.22
C ALA A 72 -0.14 -34.71 30.86
N LEU A 73 0.55 -33.68 30.38
CA LEU A 73 0.59 -33.36 28.95
C LEU A 73 1.58 -34.32 28.29
N SER A 74 1.07 -35.14 27.37
CA SER A 74 1.86 -35.98 26.50
C SER A 74 2.82 -35.14 25.64
N PRO A 75 4.03 -35.64 25.33
CA PRO A 75 4.96 -34.93 24.45
C PRO A 75 4.37 -34.81 23.04
N ILE A 76 4.35 -33.59 22.52
CA ILE A 76 4.14 -33.32 21.09
C ILE A 76 5.25 -34.07 20.33
N PRO A 77 4.94 -34.94 19.35
CA PRO A 77 5.96 -35.66 18.63
C PRO A 77 6.81 -34.68 17.80
N PHE A 78 8.13 -34.85 17.89
CA PHE A 78 9.10 -34.24 16.99
C PHE A 78 8.68 -34.50 15.53
N LEU A 79 8.55 -33.43 14.74
CA LEU A 79 8.44 -33.49 13.29
C LEU A 79 9.62 -34.31 12.71
N PRO A 80 9.39 -35.34 11.89
CA PRO A 80 10.47 -35.92 11.11
C PRO A 80 10.92 -34.91 10.03
N PRO A 81 12.19 -34.98 9.58
CA PRO A 81 12.67 -34.12 8.52
C PRO A 81 11.83 -34.34 7.25
N LEU A 82 11.37 -33.25 6.64
CA LEU A 82 10.76 -33.24 5.32
C LEU A 82 11.77 -33.80 4.30
N SER A 83 11.71 -35.11 4.05
CA SER A 83 12.23 -35.68 2.83
C SER A 83 11.35 -35.16 1.69
N MET A 84 11.91 -34.27 0.87
CA MET A 84 11.33 -33.88 -0.42
C MET A 84 11.14 -35.15 -1.26
N ASP A 85 9.90 -35.63 -1.31
CA ASP A 85 9.50 -36.72 -2.18
C ASP A 85 9.52 -36.21 -3.62
N LYS A 86 10.47 -36.71 -4.42
CA LYS A 86 10.64 -36.34 -5.84
C LYS A 86 9.56 -36.96 -6.75
N GLY A 87 8.61 -37.71 -6.21
CA GLY A 87 7.54 -38.39 -6.96
C GLY A 87 6.30 -37.56 -7.28
N LEU A 88 6.14 -36.33 -6.75
CA LEU A 88 4.93 -35.51 -6.98
C LEU A 88 5.03 -34.55 -8.18
N PHE A 89 6.06 -34.71 -9.03
CA PHE A 89 6.27 -33.93 -10.25
C PHE A 89 6.25 -34.75 -11.56
N GLU A 90 6.01 -36.05 -11.49
CA GLU A 90 5.81 -36.91 -12.66
C GLU A 90 4.35 -37.39 -12.69
N GLY A 91 3.50 -36.67 -13.42
CA GLY A 91 2.08 -37.06 -13.53
C GLY A 91 1.13 -36.08 -14.20
N LEU A 92 1.59 -34.87 -14.60
CA LEU A 92 0.85 -34.03 -15.53
C LEU A 92 1.31 -34.35 -16.94
N ILE A 93 0.70 -35.40 -17.50
CA ILE A 93 0.74 -35.68 -18.93
C ILE A 93 0.15 -34.44 -19.62
N VAL A 94 1.05 -33.68 -20.24
CA VAL A 94 0.73 -32.62 -21.20
C VAL A 94 -0.09 -33.29 -22.32
N PRO A 95 -1.34 -32.90 -22.57
CA PRO A 95 -1.98 -33.28 -23.82
C PRO A 95 -1.14 -32.63 -24.93
N ASN A 96 -0.65 -33.49 -25.82
CA ASN A 96 0.12 -33.11 -27.00
C ASN A 96 -0.64 -31.98 -27.71
N VAL A 97 -0.07 -30.79 -27.71
CA VAL A 97 -0.63 -29.63 -28.42
C VAL A 97 -0.53 -29.99 -29.89
N GLN A 98 -1.66 -30.33 -30.51
CA GLN A 98 -1.78 -30.19 -31.95
C GLN A 98 -1.53 -28.71 -32.25
N GLU A 99 -0.46 -28.45 -33.00
CA GLU A 99 -0.22 -27.19 -33.66
C GLU A 99 -1.43 -26.89 -34.54
N ASP A 100 -2.38 -26.11 -34.03
CA ASP A 100 -3.35 -25.43 -34.87
C ASP A 100 -2.58 -24.35 -35.63
N GLU A 101 -2.24 -24.67 -36.87
CA GLU A 101 -1.69 -23.75 -37.86
C GLU A 101 -2.63 -22.56 -38.02
N GLY A 102 -2.26 -21.39 -37.47
CA GLY A 102 -3.07 -20.21 -37.71
C GLY A 102 -2.84 -18.96 -36.88
N LEU A 103 -1.62 -18.63 -36.46
CA LEU A 103 -1.25 -17.22 -36.23
C LEU A 103 0.28 -17.04 -36.28
N ILE A 104 0.87 -17.27 -37.46
CA ILE A 104 2.24 -16.84 -37.72
C ILE A 104 2.21 -15.30 -37.81
N VAL A 105 2.49 -14.64 -36.69
CA VAL A 105 2.93 -13.24 -36.73
C VAL A 105 4.21 -13.24 -37.58
N PRO A 106 4.28 -12.48 -38.68
CA PRO A 106 5.50 -12.43 -39.46
C PRO A 106 6.64 -12.00 -38.53
N LYS A 107 7.71 -12.79 -38.48
CA LYS A 107 8.98 -12.36 -37.89
C LYS A 107 9.41 -11.12 -38.66
N VAL A 108 9.05 -9.94 -38.17
CA VAL A 108 9.66 -8.68 -38.58
C VAL A 108 11.15 -8.89 -38.38
N GLN A 109 11.93 -8.72 -39.45
CA GLN A 109 13.38 -8.65 -39.34
C GLN A 109 13.68 -7.59 -38.28
N GLU A 110 14.08 -8.02 -37.09
CA GLU A 110 14.56 -7.11 -36.07
C GLU A 110 15.85 -6.50 -36.64
N GLU A 111 15.77 -5.25 -37.11
CA GLU A 111 16.97 -4.43 -37.21
C GLU A 111 17.71 -4.58 -35.87
N GLU A 112 19.01 -4.88 -35.92
CA GLU A 112 19.85 -4.91 -34.73
C GLU A 112 19.95 -3.48 -34.17
N ILE A 113 18.92 -3.06 -33.45
CA ILE A 113 18.90 -1.80 -32.74
C ILE A 113 19.97 -1.92 -31.65
N ASP A 114 20.96 -1.02 -31.71
CA ASP A 114 22.02 -0.90 -30.71
C ASP A 114 21.45 -0.91 -29.28
N LEU A 115 22.15 -1.59 -28.36
CA LEU A 115 21.74 -1.72 -26.96
C LEU A 115 21.49 -0.34 -26.33
N LYS A 116 22.31 0.67 -26.66
CA LYS A 116 22.11 2.05 -26.17
C LYS A 116 20.76 2.61 -26.62
N SER A 117 20.38 2.38 -27.88
CA SER A 117 19.09 2.81 -28.42
C SER A 117 17.94 2.05 -27.75
N LYS A 118 18.07 0.73 -27.54
CA LYS A 118 17.06 -0.07 -26.79
C LYS A 118 16.86 0.45 -25.36
N VAL A 119 17.97 0.70 -24.63
CA VAL A 119 17.92 1.24 -23.26
C VAL A 119 17.30 2.64 -23.24
N TRP A 120 17.66 3.50 -24.20
CA TRP A 120 17.11 4.85 -24.30
C TRP A 120 15.60 4.85 -24.58
N GLN A 121 15.15 4.01 -25.51
CA GLN A 121 13.73 3.85 -25.83
C GLN A 121 12.94 3.36 -24.63
N GLU A 122 13.44 2.34 -23.92
CA GLU A 122 12.75 1.81 -22.75
C GLU A 122 12.74 2.81 -21.59
N SER A 123 13.85 3.50 -21.35
CA SER A 123 13.92 4.60 -20.38
C SER A 123 12.89 5.70 -20.69
N LYS A 124 12.77 6.10 -21.97
CA LYS A 124 11.75 7.08 -22.41
C LYS A 124 10.33 6.57 -22.13
N ASN A 125 10.05 5.29 -22.34
CA ASN A 125 8.75 4.69 -22.05
C ASN A 125 8.46 4.68 -20.54
N ILE A 126 9.44 4.33 -19.72
CA ILE A 126 9.33 4.36 -18.25
C ILE A 126 9.03 5.78 -17.78
N TRP A 127 9.84 6.77 -18.18
CA TRP A 127 9.68 8.16 -17.75
C TRP A 127 8.39 8.82 -18.23
N ARG A 128 7.84 8.36 -19.37
CA ARG A 128 6.52 8.77 -19.86
C ARG A 128 5.37 8.36 -18.92
N VAL A 129 5.60 7.39 -18.05
CA VAL A 129 4.66 6.98 -16.99
C VAL A 129 5.10 7.52 -15.63
N ALA A 130 6.37 7.34 -15.28
CA ALA A 130 6.91 7.67 -13.97
C ALA A 130 6.77 9.16 -13.64
N LEU A 131 7.28 10.06 -14.49
CA LEU A 131 7.30 11.49 -14.16
C LEU A 131 5.89 12.06 -13.93
N PRO A 132 4.89 11.81 -14.80
CA PRO A 132 3.53 12.23 -14.50
C PRO A 132 2.94 11.63 -13.23
N GLY A 133 3.24 10.35 -12.96
CA GLY A 133 2.84 9.68 -11.72
C GLY A 133 3.46 10.36 -10.49
N ILE A 134 4.74 10.73 -10.55
CA ILE A 134 5.43 11.47 -9.48
C ILE A 134 4.74 12.81 -9.24
N ILE A 135 4.48 13.59 -10.30
CA ILE A 135 3.79 14.89 -10.19
C ILE A 135 2.43 14.72 -9.50
N ALA A 136 1.68 13.68 -9.87
CA ALA A 136 0.39 13.40 -9.25
C ALA A 136 0.51 13.06 -7.76
N ARG A 137 1.41 12.13 -7.40
CA ARG A 137 1.61 11.71 -5.99
C ARG A 137 2.13 12.85 -5.12
N VAL A 138 3.09 13.62 -5.61
CA VAL A 138 3.65 14.80 -4.93
C VAL A 138 2.58 15.88 -4.75
N GLY A 139 1.79 16.19 -5.78
CA GLY A 139 0.70 17.17 -5.70
C GLY A 139 -0.38 16.76 -4.69
N SER A 140 -0.83 15.50 -4.74
CA SER A 140 -1.82 14.98 -3.78
C SER A 140 -1.29 15.00 -2.35
N PHE A 141 -0.05 14.58 -2.11
CA PHE A 141 0.58 14.66 -0.80
C PHE A 141 0.72 16.11 -0.33
N GLY A 142 1.10 17.01 -1.23
CA GLY A 142 1.17 18.44 -0.97
C GLY A 142 -0.15 19.03 -0.48
N THR A 143 -1.30 18.59 -1.00
CA THR A 143 -2.60 19.09 -0.50
C THR A 143 -2.90 18.69 0.93
N ILE A 144 -2.47 17.49 1.36
CA ILE A 144 -2.58 17.07 2.77
C ILE A 144 -1.70 17.97 3.64
N VAL A 145 -0.45 18.21 3.21
CA VAL A 145 0.49 19.08 3.94
C VAL A 145 -0.03 20.52 4.07
N VAL A 146 -0.55 21.10 2.98
CA VAL A 146 -1.12 22.45 2.98
C VAL A 146 -2.32 22.53 3.94
N THR A 147 -3.24 21.58 3.86
CA THR A 147 -4.41 21.51 4.78
C THR A 147 -3.95 21.44 6.24
N GLN A 148 -2.98 20.56 6.53
CA GLN A 148 -2.43 20.40 7.87
C GLN A 148 -1.80 21.71 8.38
N SER A 149 -1.05 22.42 7.54
CA SER A 149 -0.44 23.70 7.88
C SER A 149 -1.50 24.75 8.24
N PHE A 150 -2.60 24.87 7.48
CA PHE A 150 -3.68 25.80 7.81
C PHE A 150 -4.38 25.44 9.12
N ILE A 151 -4.65 24.15 9.37
CA ILE A 151 -5.22 23.68 10.64
C ILE A 151 -4.29 23.99 11.82
N GLY A 152 -2.97 23.85 11.62
CA GLY A 152 -1.95 24.22 12.61
C GLY A 152 -2.02 25.67 13.07
N HIS A 153 -2.38 26.60 12.17
CA HIS A 153 -2.55 28.02 12.52
C HIS A 153 -3.91 28.34 13.16
N ILE A 154 -4.88 27.43 13.06
CA ILE A 154 -6.20 27.59 13.70
C ILE A 154 -6.11 27.19 15.17
N SER A 155 -5.60 25.98 15.45
CA SER A 155 -5.52 25.45 16.81
C SER A 155 -4.53 24.28 16.90
N PRO A 156 -3.63 24.25 17.90
CA PRO A 156 -2.79 23.09 18.17
C PRO A 156 -3.59 21.81 18.46
N LEU A 157 -4.76 21.95 19.11
CA LEU A 157 -5.65 20.82 19.41
C LEU A 157 -6.21 20.20 18.13
N ASP A 158 -6.70 21.03 17.20
CA ASP A 158 -7.27 20.55 15.94
C ASP A 158 -6.18 19.99 15.02
N LEU A 159 -4.96 20.52 15.08
CA LEU A 159 -3.82 19.96 14.38
C LEU A 159 -3.49 18.55 14.87
N ALA A 160 -3.42 18.35 16.18
CA ALA A 160 -3.17 17.03 16.77
C ALA A 160 -4.28 16.04 16.39
N ALA A 161 -5.55 16.47 16.48
CA ALA A 161 -6.70 15.68 16.07
C ALA A 161 -6.66 15.32 14.57
N TYR A 162 -6.42 16.30 13.69
CA TYR A 162 -6.28 16.07 12.24
C TYR A 162 -5.16 15.07 11.94
N ALA A 163 -3.99 15.25 12.55
CA ALA A 163 -2.84 14.37 12.34
C ALA A 163 -3.14 12.93 12.79
N LEU A 164 -3.86 12.74 13.90
CA LEU A 164 -4.31 11.41 14.36
C LEU A 164 -5.32 10.78 13.38
N VAL A 165 -6.31 11.54 12.93
CA VAL A 165 -7.29 11.07 11.94
C VAL A 165 -6.61 10.66 10.65
N GLN A 166 -5.66 11.46 10.17
CA GLN A 166 -4.91 11.14 8.96
C GLN A 166 -4.06 9.88 9.17
N SER A 167 -3.15 9.90 10.14
CA SER A 167 -2.15 8.84 10.34
C SER A 167 -2.75 7.47 10.68
N ILE A 168 -3.91 7.43 11.36
CA ILE A 168 -4.56 6.18 11.77
C ILE A 168 -5.70 5.80 10.82
N ILE A 169 -6.75 6.62 10.74
CA ILE A 169 -8.00 6.23 10.06
C ILE A 169 -7.83 6.36 8.54
N VAL A 170 -7.47 7.55 8.05
CA VAL A 170 -7.39 7.82 6.60
C VAL A 170 -6.31 6.98 5.95
N ARG A 171 -5.14 6.86 6.57
CA ARG A 171 -4.03 6.05 6.07
C ARG A 171 -4.36 4.56 6.03
N PHE A 172 -5.10 4.03 7.02
CA PHE A 172 -5.59 2.65 6.99
C PHE A 172 -6.55 2.41 5.81
N VAL A 173 -7.56 3.26 5.65
CA VAL A 173 -8.54 3.13 4.56
C VAL A 173 -7.89 3.34 3.20
N ASN A 174 -7.01 4.34 3.06
CA ASN A 174 -6.26 4.58 1.84
C ASN A 174 -5.34 3.41 1.49
N GLY A 175 -4.71 2.75 2.48
CA GLY A 175 -3.91 1.55 2.26
C GLY A 175 -4.72 0.41 1.62
N ILE A 176 -5.91 0.13 2.18
CA ILE A 176 -6.83 -0.87 1.63
C ILE A 176 -7.24 -0.48 0.21
N LEU A 177 -7.75 0.75 0.02
CA LEU A 177 -8.23 1.20 -1.30
C LEU A 177 -7.12 1.22 -2.34
N LEU A 178 -5.94 1.75 -2.03
CA LEU A 178 -4.79 1.77 -2.95
C LEU A 178 -4.38 0.36 -3.37
N GLY A 179 -4.30 -0.57 -2.42
CA GLY A 179 -4.03 -1.96 -2.73
C GLY A 179 -5.13 -2.56 -3.60
N MET A 180 -6.40 -2.39 -3.25
CA MET A 180 -7.52 -2.94 -4.01
C MET A 180 -7.61 -2.36 -5.42
N SER A 181 -7.38 -1.06 -5.57
CA SER A 181 -7.35 -0.38 -6.86
C SER A 181 -6.18 -0.85 -7.74
N SER A 182 -5.02 -1.24 -7.20
CA SER A 182 -3.86 -1.68 -8.02
C SER A 182 -4.10 -2.95 -8.83
N ALA A 183 -5.11 -3.75 -8.44
CA ALA A 183 -5.62 -4.85 -9.27
C ALA A 183 -6.13 -4.33 -10.64
N THR A 184 -6.73 -3.14 -10.66
CA THR A 184 -7.16 -2.43 -11.87
C THR A 184 -5.98 -2.15 -12.78
N GLU A 185 -4.84 -1.71 -12.22
CA GLU A 185 -3.63 -1.43 -13.00
C GLU A 185 -3.09 -2.68 -13.69
N THR A 186 -3.09 -3.81 -12.97
CA THR A 186 -2.68 -5.12 -13.51
C THR A 186 -3.58 -5.55 -14.68
N LEU A 187 -4.90 -5.56 -14.46
CA LEU A 187 -5.87 -6.07 -15.41
C LEU A 187 -6.03 -5.14 -16.63
N CYS A 188 -6.10 -3.83 -16.41
CA CYS A 188 -6.13 -2.84 -17.48
C CYS A 188 -4.83 -2.85 -18.28
N GLY A 189 -3.67 -2.99 -17.63
CA GLY A 189 -2.38 -3.06 -18.31
C GLY A 189 -2.25 -4.30 -19.19
N GLN A 190 -2.59 -5.48 -18.65
CA GLN A 190 -2.58 -6.72 -19.43
C GLN A 190 -3.58 -6.68 -20.59
N ALA A 191 -4.79 -6.13 -20.38
CA ALA A 191 -5.78 -5.96 -21.44
C ALA A 191 -5.33 -4.96 -22.51
N PHE A 192 -4.71 -3.85 -22.11
CA PHE A 192 -4.15 -2.87 -23.04
C PHE A 192 -3.03 -3.47 -23.89
N GLY A 193 -2.12 -4.21 -23.25
CA GLY A 193 -1.05 -4.94 -23.94
C GLY A 193 -1.57 -5.95 -24.95
N ALA A 194 -2.65 -6.66 -24.63
CA ALA A 194 -3.28 -7.64 -25.49
C ALA A 194 -4.20 -7.03 -26.58
N GLY A 195 -4.31 -5.70 -26.66
CA GLY A 195 -5.22 -5.02 -27.58
C GLY A 195 -6.71 -5.16 -27.23
N GLN A 196 -7.05 -5.68 -26.05
CA GLN A 196 -8.42 -5.89 -25.58
C GLN A 196 -8.97 -4.64 -24.87
N TYR A 197 -8.95 -3.50 -25.55
CA TYR A 197 -9.27 -2.20 -24.93
C TYR A 197 -10.65 -2.15 -24.27
N HIS A 198 -11.66 -2.80 -24.86
CA HIS A 198 -13.03 -2.79 -24.32
C HIS A 198 -13.13 -3.36 -22.89
N MET A 199 -12.28 -4.32 -22.53
CA MET A 199 -12.26 -4.91 -21.19
C MET A 199 -11.82 -3.92 -20.11
N MET A 200 -11.03 -2.92 -20.47
CA MET A 200 -10.49 -1.95 -19.51
C MET A 200 -11.61 -1.15 -18.83
N GLY A 201 -12.62 -0.72 -19.59
CA GLY A 201 -13.78 -0.01 -19.03
C GLY A 201 -14.64 -0.89 -18.12
N ILE A 202 -14.71 -2.20 -18.42
CA ILE A 202 -15.41 -3.18 -17.57
C ILE A 202 -14.63 -3.40 -16.27
N TYR A 203 -13.31 -3.52 -16.33
CA TYR A 203 -12.47 -3.62 -15.13
C TYR A 203 -12.57 -2.38 -14.25
N LEU A 204 -12.54 -1.18 -14.84
CA LEU A 204 -12.73 0.06 -14.10
C LEU A 204 -14.07 0.08 -13.34
N GLN A 205 -15.16 -0.31 -14.00
CA GLN A 205 -16.48 -0.40 -13.36
C GLN A 205 -16.53 -1.43 -12.23
N ARG A 206 -15.90 -2.59 -12.42
CA ARG A 206 -15.78 -3.62 -11.37
C ARG A 206 -15.02 -3.10 -10.16
N SER A 207 -13.91 -2.41 -10.39
CA SER A 207 -13.13 -1.81 -9.31
C SER A 207 -13.92 -0.76 -8.55
N TRP A 208 -14.69 0.10 -9.24
CA TRP A 208 -15.61 1.03 -8.56
C TRP A 208 -16.61 0.32 -7.67
N ILE A 209 -17.23 -0.77 -8.14
CA ILE A 209 -18.19 -1.53 -7.34
C ILE A 209 -17.51 -2.09 -6.08
N VAL A 210 -16.37 -2.75 -6.26
CA VAL A 210 -15.63 -3.40 -5.16
C VAL A 210 -15.11 -2.37 -4.15
N ASP A 211 -14.53 -1.27 -4.62
CA ASP A 211 -13.95 -0.23 -3.77
C ASP A 211 -15.06 0.60 -3.06
N LEU A 212 -16.20 0.88 -3.71
CA LEU A 212 -17.34 1.53 -3.07
C LEU A 212 -17.94 0.67 -1.95
N ILE A 213 -18.13 -0.63 -2.19
CA ILE A 213 -18.63 -1.57 -1.17
C ILE A 213 -17.66 -1.61 0.01
N THR A 214 -16.37 -1.76 -0.27
CA THR A 214 -15.34 -1.84 0.76
C THR A 214 -15.28 -0.56 1.60
N LEU A 215 -15.26 0.61 0.96
CA LEU A 215 -15.27 1.87 1.67
C LEU A 215 -16.53 2.03 2.52
N THR A 216 -17.69 1.61 2.01
CA THR A 216 -18.96 1.66 2.76
C THR A 216 -18.89 0.80 4.03
N ILE A 217 -18.27 -0.39 3.96
CA ILE A 217 -18.01 -1.25 5.13
C ILE A 217 -17.05 -0.58 6.12
N LEU A 218 -16.10 0.21 5.64
CA LEU A 218 -15.12 0.93 6.46
C LEU A 218 -15.64 2.28 6.99
N LEU A 219 -16.80 2.79 6.57
CA LEU A 219 -17.33 4.07 7.07
C LEU A 219 -17.53 4.18 8.59
N PRO A 220 -17.91 3.12 9.33
CA PRO A 220 -18.13 3.22 10.77
C PRO A 220 -16.93 3.76 11.55
N VAL A 221 -15.68 3.51 11.13
CA VAL A 221 -14.50 4.09 11.81
C VAL A 221 -14.43 5.61 11.71
N PHE A 222 -15.00 6.22 10.66
CA PHE A 222 -15.12 7.69 10.57
C PHE A 222 -16.32 8.21 11.38
N ILE A 223 -17.47 7.54 11.27
CA ILE A 223 -18.71 7.96 11.95
C ILE A 223 -18.56 7.92 13.46
N PHE A 224 -17.90 6.87 13.97
CA PHE A 224 -17.61 6.70 15.40
C PHE A 224 -16.19 7.15 15.77
N GLY A 225 -15.61 8.10 15.03
CA GLY A 225 -14.23 8.54 15.21
C GLY A 225 -13.91 8.95 16.66
N ARG A 226 -14.82 9.67 17.34
CA ARG A 226 -14.63 10.03 18.77
C ARG A 226 -14.48 8.80 19.65
N GLN A 227 -15.42 7.85 19.54
CA GLN A 227 -15.42 6.62 20.34
C GLN A 227 -14.21 5.77 20.02
N PHE A 228 -13.81 5.73 18.74
CA PHE A 228 -12.60 5.05 18.29
C PHE A 228 -11.35 5.63 18.95
N PHE A 229 -11.17 6.96 18.98
CA PHE A 229 -10.01 7.57 19.65
C PHE A 229 -10.05 7.43 21.17
N LEU A 230 -11.23 7.50 21.80
CA LEU A 230 -11.37 7.21 23.23
C LEU A 230 -10.98 5.77 23.56
N LEU A 231 -11.35 4.80 22.70
CA LEU A 231 -10.95 3.41 22.84
C LEU A 231 -9.42 3.23 22.72
N LEU A 232 -8.77 4.01 21.87
CA LEU A 232 -7.31 4.12 21.77
C LEU A 232 -6.66 4.95 22.90
N GLY A 233 -7.42 5.27 23.96
CA GLY A 233 -6.91 5.95 25.14
C GLY A 233 -6.49 7.42 24.94
N GLN A 234 -6.92 8.06 23.84
CA GLN A 234 -6.66 9.48 23.60
C GLN A 234 -7.40 10.36 24.60
N GLU A 235 -6.86 11.56 24.84
CA GLU A 235 -7.53 12.56 25.68
C GLU A 235 -8.90 12.93 25.10
N GLU A 236 -9.88 13.19 25.97
CA GLU A 236 -11.25 13.48 25.55
C GLU A 236 -11.35 14.69 24.62
N SER A 237 -10.56 15.74 24.86
CA SER A 237 -10.50 16.94 24.02
C SER A 237 -10.08 16.62 22.58
N ILE A 238 -9.02 15.83 22.43
CA ILE A 238 -8.49 15.35 21.14
C ILE A 238 -9.49 14.40 20.47
N ALA A 239 -10.10 13.49 21.22
CA ALA A 239 -11.07 12.55 20.68
C ALA A 239 -12.35 13.25 20.18
N ILE A 240 -12.81 14.32 20.86
CA ILE A 240 -13.94 15.13 20.41
C ILE A 240 -13.60 15.83 19.08
N SER A 241 -12.47 16.55 19.02
CA SER A 241 -12.03 17.23 17.80
C SER A 241 -11.76 16.22 16.66
N GLY A 242 -11.11 15.10 16.97
CA GLY A 242 -10.83 14.02 16.02
C GLY A 242 -12.10 13.38 15.47
N GLY A 243 -13.12 13.18 16.31
CA GLY A 243 -14.43 12.71 15.87
C GLY A 243 -15.12 13.69 14.92
N TYR A 244 -15.03 15.00 15.21
CA TYR A 244 -15.56 16.04 14.32
C TYR A 244 -14.84 16.08 12.96
N ILE A 245 -13.51 16.08 12.96
CA ILE A 245 -12.67 16.08 11.75
C ILE A 245 -12.86 14.79 10.94
N SER A 246 -13.05 13.64 11.60
CA SER A 246 -13.28 12.35 10.93
C SER A 246 -14.50 12.37 10.01
N LEU A 247 -15.56 13.08 10.37
CA LEU A 247 -16.75 13.19 9.53
C LEU A 247 -16.47 13.95 8.22
N TRP A 248 -15.62 14.98 8.26
CA TRP A 248 -15.20 15.72 7.08
C TRP A 248 -14.36 14.88 6.12
N PHE A 249 -13.66 13.87 6.61
CA PHE A 249 -12.89 12.97 5.76
C PHE A 249 -13.76 12.00 4.96
N ILE A 250 -15.04 11.77 5.32
CA ILE A 250 -15.94 10.86 4.58
C ILE A 250 -16.03 11.21 3.08
N PRO A 251 -16.46 12.43 2.67
CA PRO A 251 -16.49 12.79 1.26
C PRO A 251 -15.10 12.82 0.61
N TYR A 252 -14.04 13.06 1.39
CA TYR A 252 -12.67 13.02 0.89
C TYR A 252 -12.22 11.60 0.56
N VAL A 253 -12.48 10.59 1.40
CA VAL A 253 -12.05 9.22 1.12
C VAL A 253 -12.85 8.56 -0.01
N TYR A 254 -14.10 8.97 -0.23
CA TYR A 254 -14.86 8.56 -1.43
C TYR A 254 -14.21 9.04 -2.74
N ASN A 255 -13.45 10.14 -2.69
CA ASN A 255 -12.67 10.56 -3.84
C ASN A 255 -11.66 9.49 -4.28
N PHE A 256 -11.00 8.82 -3.34
CA PHE A 256 -9.95 7.84 -3.62
C PHE A 256 -10.44 6.67 -4.46
N VAL A 257 -11.69 6.25 -4.26
CA VAL A 257 -12.30 5.18 -5.07
C VAL A 257 -12.24 5.53 -6.56
N PHE A 258 -12.55 6.78 -6.91
CA PHE A 258 -12.56 7.23 -8.30
C PHE A 258 -11.17 7.63 -8.77
N SER A 259 -10.45 8.47 -8.02
CA SER A 259 -9.16 8.98 -8.46
C SER A 259 -8.11 7.89 -8.62
N LEU A 260 -8.01 6.93 -7.69
CA LEU A 260 -7.03 5.85 -7.79
C LEU A 260 -7.32 4.94 -8.99
N THR A 261 -8.56 4.48 -9.13
CA THR A 261 -8.95 3.54 -10.19
C THR A 261 -8.93 4.19 -11.58
N ILE A 262 -9.38 5.43 -11.72
CA ILE A 262 -9.34 6.16 -12.99
C ILE A 262 -7.88 6.44 -13.39
N GLN A 263 -7.04 6.87 -12.45
CA GLN A 263 -5.63 7.09 -12.76
C GLN A 263 -4.96 5.81 -13.22
N MET A 264 -5.16 4.68 -12.55
CA MET A 264 -4.61 3.39 -12.96
C MET A 264 -5.13 2.95 -14.35
N TYR A 265 -6.41 3.19 -14.63
CA TYR A 265 -7.00 2.95 -15.95
C TYR A 265 -6.38 3.82 -17.06
N LEU A 266 -6.14 5.10 -16.79
CA LEU A 266 -5.49 6.02 -17.73
C LEU A 266 -3.99 5.74 -17.86
N GLN A 267 -3.35 5.30 -16.77
CA GLN A 267 -1.93 4.95 -16.72
C GLN A 267 -1.62 3.73 -17.58
N ALA A 268 -2.45 2.69 -17.49
CA ALA A 268 -2.36 1.51 -18.35
C ALA A 268 -2.33 1.88 -19.86
N GLN A 269 -3.07 2.92 -20.24
CA GLN A 269 -3.18 3.43 -21.62
C GLN A 269 -2.10 4.44 -22.02
N ILE A 270 -1.15 4.73 -21.13
CA ILE A 270 -0.10 5.74 -21.35
C ILE A 270 -0.70 7.16 -21.56
N LYS A 271 -1.86 7.45 -20.96
CA LYS A 271 -2.52 8.77 -20.95
C LYS A 271 -2.07 9.65 -19.76
N ASN A 272 -0.86 9.39 -19.25
CA ASN A 272 -0.30 9.95 -18.02
C ASN A 272 -0.19 11.47 -17.99
N LYS A 273 0.03 12.11 -19.15
CA LYS A 273 0.15 13.57 -19.23
C LYS A 273 -1.10 14.27 -18.68
N LEU A 274 -2.29 13.72 -18.93
CA LEU A 274 -3.53 14.27 -18.39
C LEU A 274 -3.53 14.24 -16.87
N ILE A 275 -3.16 13.09 -16.28
CA ILE A 275 -3.13 12.89 -14.83
C ILE A 275 -2.21 13.94 -14.19
N ALA A 276 -1.00 14.13 -14.72
CA ALA A 276 -0.09 15.16 -14.21
C ALA A 276 -0.68 16.56 -14.26
N TRP A 277 -1.29 16.95 -15.39
CA TRP A 277 -1.86 18.30 -15.52
C TRP A 277 -3.03 18.54 -14.58
N ILE A 278 -3.95 17.57 -14.46
CA ILE A 278 -5.09 17.69 -13.55
C ILE A 278 -4.62 17.72 -12.09
N SER A 279 -3.69 16.84 -11.70
CA SER A 279 -3.16 16.83 -10.33
C SER A 279 -2.34 18.08 -9.99
N ALA A 280 -1.53 18.59 -10.93
CA ALA A 280 -0.82 19.85 -10.73
C ALA A 280 -1.79 21.02 -10.55
N PHE A 281 -2.83 21.08 -11.37
CA PHE A 281 -3.86 22.11 -11.24
C PHE A 281 -4.66 21.96 -9.94
N GLN A 282 -4.96 20.73 -9.52
CA GLN A 282 -5.61 20.45 -8.23
C GLN A 282 -4.79 21.02 -7.06
N PHE A 283 -3.48 20.82 -7.04
CA PHE A 283 -2.60 21.40 -6.03
C PHE A 283 -2.55 22.93 -6.11
N ILE A 284 -2.40 23.49 -7.32
CA ILE A 284 -2.39 24.95 -7.54
C ILE A 284 -3.71 25.60 -7.10
N LEU A 285 -4.85 24.93 -7.31
CA LEU A 285 -6.16 25.38 -6.87
C LEU A 285 -6.34 25.27 -5.35
N HIS A 286 -5.78 24.22 -4.74
CA HIS A 286 -5.94 23.93 -3.32
C HIS A 286 -5.35 25.01 -2.41
N VAL A 287 -4.17 25.54 -2.74
CA VAL A 287 -3.48 26.59 -1.95
C VAL A 287 -4.32 27.88 -1.81
N PRO A 288 -4.73 28.56 -2.90
CA PRO A 288 -5.53 29.78 -2.81
C PRO A 288 -6.93 29.50 -2.22
N LEU A 289 -7.50 28.33 -2.48
CA LEU A 289 -8.79 27.95 -1.89
C LEU A 289 -8.69 27.81 -0.36
N SER A 290 -7.60 27.19 0.12
CA SER A 290 -7.33 27.06 1.56
C SER A 290 -7.13 28.43 2.21
N TRP A 291 -6.33 29.29 1.60
CA TRP A 291 -6.16 30.67 2.07
C TRP A 291 -7.48 31.45 2.10
N LEU A 292 -8.29 31.36 1.05
CA LEU A 292 -9.56 32.06 0.96
C LEU A 292 -10.56 31.59 2.03
N LEU A 293 -10.76 30.27 2.17
CA LEU A 293 -11.73 29.72 3.11
C LEU A 293 -11.29 29.85 4.57
N VAL A 294 -9.99 29.65 4.86
CA VAL A 294 -9.47 29.68 6.23
C VAL A 294 -9.13 31.10 6.67
N THR A 295 -8.38 31.86 5.87
CA THR A 295 -7.87 33.18 6.28
C THR A 295 -8.84 34.29 5.96
N TYR A 296 -9.35 34.37 4.73
CA TYR A 296 -10.21 35.49 4.33
C TYR A 296 -11.63 35.36 4.90
N PHE A 297 -12.26 34.20 4.75
CA PHE A 297 -13.60 33.95 5.29
C PHE A 297 -13.61 33.48 6.75
N SER A 298 -12.44 33.21 7.34
CA SER A 298 -12.32 32.83 8.75
C SER A 298 -13.16 31.60 9.15
N LEU A 299 -13.31 30.63 8.24
CA LEU A 299 -14.15 29.44 8.47
C LEU A 299 -13.49 28.35 9.31
N GLY A 300 -12.25 28.57 9.80
CA GLY A 300 -11.53 27.61 10.65
C GLY A 300 -11.37 26.23 10.01
N VAL A 301 -11.51 25.18 10.83
CA VAL A 301 -11.42 23.77 10.41
C VAL A 301 -12.40 23.42 9.26
N PRO A 302 -13.70 23.81 9.31
CA PRO A 302 -14.60 23.67 8.17
C PRO A 302 -14.05 24.24 6.86
N GLY A 303 -13.39 25.41 6.92
CA GLY A 303 -12.76 26.03 5.75
C GLY A 303 -11.64 25.18 5.16
N ALA A 304 -10.73 24.70 6.02
CA ALA A 304 -9.61 23.86 5.61
C ALA A 304 -10.09 22.53 5.00
N MET A 305 -11.04 21.86 5.67
CA MET A 305 -11.60 20.60 5.19
C MET A 305 -12.41 20.78 3.89
N SER A 306 -13.16 21.87 3.76
CA SER A 306 -13.87 22.19 2.52
C SER A 306 -12.92 22.43 1.36
N ALA A 307 -11.81 23.14 1.57
CA ALA A 307 -10.79 23.34 0.53
C ALA A 307 -10.19 21.99 0.07
N LEU A 308 -9.89 21.09 1.01
CA LEU A 308 -9.40 19.75 0.71
C LEU A 308 -10.41 18.93 -0.11
N ILE A 309 -11.68 18.91 0.29
CA ILE A 309 -12.73 18.16 -0.42
C ILE A 309 -12.96 18.72 -1.82
N ILE A 310 -13.15 20.04 -1.95
CA ILE A 310 -13.43 20.69 -3.24
C ILE A 310 -12.28 20.45 -4.22
N SER A 311 -11.04 20.68 -3.80
CA SER A 311 -9.87 20.47 -4.66
C SER A 311 -9.71 18.99 -5.06
N SER A 312 -9.96 18.04 -4.15
CA SER A 312 -9.87 16.62 -4.47
C SER A 312 -10.96 16.20 -5.47
N TRP A 313 -12.20 16.64 -5.27
CA TRP A 313 -13.29 16.35 -6.20
C TRP A 313 -13.15 17.05 -7.55
N PHE A 314 -12.50 18.21 -7.61
CA PHE A 314 -12.12 18.83 -8.88
C PHE A 314 -11.30 17.87 -9.75
N LEU A 315 -10.32 17.17 -9.16
CA LEU A 315 -9.51 16.18 -9.88
C LEU A 315 -10.37 15.05 -10.45
N VAL A 316 -11.25 14.48 -9.62
CA VAL A 316 -12.15 13.38 -10.04
C VAL A 316 -13.15 13.83 -11.10
N ILE A 317 -13.70 15.04 -10.99
CA ILE A 317 -14.60 15.61 -12.00
C ILE A 317 -13.85 15.80 -13.33
N GLY A 318 -12.63 16.33 -13.31
CA GLY A 318 -11.80 16.46 -14.51
C GLY A 318 -11.52 15.12 -15.19
N GLU A 319 -11.24 14.09 -14.40
CA GLU A 319 -11.04 12.71 -14.86
C GLU A 319 -12.33 12.11 -15.47
N PHE A 320 -13.49 12.31 -14.84
CA PHE A 320 -14.78 11.89 -15.38
C PHE A 320 -15.12 12.59 -16.69
N ILE A 321 -14.91 13.92 -16.77
CA ILE A 321 -15.11 14.69 -18.00
C ILE A 321 -14.27 14.08 -19.12
N TYR A 322 -13.01 13.73 -18.85
CA TYR A 322 -12.14 13.13 -19.85
C TYR A 322 -12.61 11.74 -20.31
N ILE A 323 -13.08 10.88 -19.40
CA ILE A 323 -13.57 9.54 -19.76
C ILE A 323 -14.89 9.65 -20.54
N PHE A 324 -15.85 10.41 -20.03
CA PHE A 324 -17.21 10.47 -20.58
C PHE A 324 -17.35 11.41 -21.77
N GLY A 325 -16.48 12.40 -21.92
CA GLY A 325 -16.47 13.30 -23.08
C GLY A 325 -15.83 12.72 -24.34
N GLY A 326 -15.56 11.40 -24.37
CA GLY A 326 -15.20 10.68 -25.60
C GLY A 326 -13.71 10.59 -25.90
N TRP A 327 -12.82 11.00 -24.98
CA TRP A 327 -11.36 10.90 -25.17
C TRP A 327 -10.79 9.49 -24.94
N CYS A 328 -11.62 8.52 -24.54
CA CYS A 328 -11.29 7.09 -24.38
C CYS A 328 -12.23 6.17 -25.19
N PRO A 329 -12.39 6.36 -26.52
CA PRO A 329 -13.48 5.73 -27.27
C PRO A 329 -13.32 4.22 -27.48
N GLN A 330 -12.09 3.69 -27.38
CA GLN A 330 -11.79 2.27 -27.52
C GLN A 330 -11.92 1.51 -26.19
N SER A 331 -11.57 2.20 -25.09
CA SER A 331 -11.45 1.61 -23.76
C SER A 331 -12.63 1.91 -22.85
N TRP A 332 -13.45 2.91 -23.16
CA TRP A 332 -14.70 3.21 -22.48
C TRP A 332 -15.87 3.18 -23.47
N LYS A 333 -16.76 2.20 -23.30
CA LYS A 333 -17.96 2.01 -24.14
C LYS A 333 -19.27 2.33 -23.40
N GLY A 334 -19.17 2.98 -22.24
CA GLY A 334 -20.29 3.20 -21.33
C GLY A 334 -20.44 2.11 -20.28
N PHE A 335 -21.48 2.24 -19.46
CA PHE A 335 -21.80 1.29 -18.41
C PHE A 335 -22.25 -0.06 -18.99
N SER A 336 -21.78 -1.15 -18.40
CA SER A 336 -22.08 -2.51 -18.86
C SER A 336 -22.49 -3.42 -17.72
N LYS A 337 -23.50 -4.27 -17.95
CA LYS A 337 -23.90 -5.33 -17.00
C LYS A 337 -22.77 -6.35 -16.76
N ALA A 338 -21.82 -6.46 -17.69
CA ALA A 338 -20.64 -7.31 -17.53
C ALA A 338 -19.77 -6.90 -16.32
N ALA A 339 -19.94 -5.68 -15.81
CA ALA A 339 -19.30 -5.23 -14.58
C ALA A 339 -19.75 -6.02 -13.34
N PHE A 340 -20.91 -6.67 -13.37
CA PHE A 340 -21.41 -7.47 -12.23
C PHE A 340 -21.05 -8.96 -12.30
N LEU A 341 -20.48 -9.42 -13.42
CA LEU A 341 -20.16 -10.82 -13.65
C LEU A 341 -18.71 -11.15 -13.27
N ASP A 342 -18.50 -12.35 -12.68
CA ASP A 342 -17.17 -12.91 -12.34
C ASP A 342 -16.27 -11.92 -11.56
N ILE A 343 -16.84 -11.27 -10.52
CA ILE A 343 -16.15 -10.30 -9.64
C ILE A 343 -15.17 -11.00 -8.67
N ILE A 344 -15.40 -12.26 -8.33
CA ILE A 344 -14.63 -12.99 -7.30
C ILE A 344 -13.11 -12.98 -7.55
N PRO A 345 -12.60 -13.23 -8.77
CA PRO A 345 -11.16 -13.13 -9.04
C PRO A 345 -10.59 -11.73 -8.81
N LEU A 346 -11.34 -10.68 -9.15
CA LEU A 346 -10.94 -9.30 -8.87
C LEU A 346 -10.88 -9.08 -7.35
N VAL A 347 -11.92 -9.49 -6.61
CA VAL A 347 -11.95 -9.36 -5.14
C VAL A 347 -10.75 -10.08 -4.51
N LYS A 348 -10.42 -11.29 -4.96
CA LYS A 348 -9.24 -12.03 -4.46
C LYS A 348 -7.93 -11.28 -4.72
N LEU A 349 -7.76 -10.74 -5.93
CA LEU A 349 -6.57 -9.96 -6.29
C LEU A 349 -6.49 -8.64 -5.50
N SER A 350 -7.62 -7.93 -5.41
CA SER A 350 -7.77 -6.68 -4.68
C SER A 350 -7.51 -6.87 -3.19
N LEU A 351 -8.07 -7.90 -2.55
CA LEU A 351 -7.86 -8.16 -1.12
C LEU A 351 -6.39 -8.48 -0.81
N SER A 352 -5.78 -9.32 -1.65
CA SER A 352 -4.36 -9.66 -1.52
C SER A 352 -3.47 -8.41 -1.60
N SER A 353 -3.82 -7.48 -2.48
CA SER A 353 -3.07 -6.24 -2.68
C SER A 353 -3.35 -5.21 -1.56
N GLY A 354 -4.60 -5.10 -1.10
CA GLY A 354 -4.96 -4.31 0.08
C GLY A 354 -4.14 -4.74 1.29
N PHE A 355 -4.03 -6.05 1.53
CA PHE A 355 -3.23 -6.60 2.62
C PHE A 355 -1.72 -6.30 2.47
N MET A 356 -1.17 -6.45 1.26
CA MET A 356 0.23 -6.11 0.96
C MET A 356 0.58 -4.68 1.40
N VAL A 357 -0.26 -3.71 1.01
CA VAL A 357 -0.07 -2.28 1.32
C VAL A 357 -0.31 -2.00 2.81
N CYS A 358 -1.32 -2.61 3.43
CA CYS A 358 -1.57 -2.44 4.86
C CYS A 358 -0.38 -2.90 5.72
N LEU A 359 0.24 -4.04 5.39
CA LEU A 359 1.43 -4.54 6.10
C LEU A 359 2.59 -3.53 6.05
N GLU A 360 2.79 -2.85 4.91
CA GLU A 360 3.80 -1.80 4.79
C GLU A 360 3.50 -0.59 5.68
N LEU A 361 2.26 -0.12 5.65
CA LEU A 361 1.86 1.07 6.40
C LEU A 361 1.91 0.81 7.91
N TRP A 362 1.46 -0.36 8.35
CA TRP A 362 1.46 -0.75 9.76
C TRP A 362 2.85 -1.04 10.29
N TYR A 363 3.77 -1.54 9.47
CA TYR A 363 5.16 -1.74 9.89
C TYR A 363 5.78 -0.46 10.47
N THR A 364 5.62 0.66 9.76
CA THR A 364 6.13 1.96 10.25
C THR A 364 5.43 2.39 11.54
N ALA A 365 4.11 2.21 11.64
CA ALA A 365 3.35 2.57 12.84
C ALA A 365 3.79 1.77 14.07
N VAL A 366 4.04 0.46 13.90
CA VAL A 366 4.55 -0.40 14.98
C VAL A 366 5.95 0.04 15.41
N LEU A 367 6.84 0.41 14.48
CA LEU A 367 8.18 0.90 14.84
C LEU A 367 8.13 2.24 15.61
N VAL A 368 7.27 3.18 15.20
CA VAL A 368 7.04 4.43 15.94
C VAL A 368 6.51 4.15 17.35
N LEU A 369 5.54 3.24 17.46
CA LEU A 369 4.98 2.83 18.76
C LEU A 369 6.07 2.25 19.67
N VAL A 370 6.91 1.37 19.14
CA VAL A 370 8.02 0.79 19.88
C VAL A 370 9.04 1.87 20.26
N ALA A 371 9.30 2.89 19.44
CA ALA A 371 10.14 4.02 19.83
C ALA A 371 9.55 4.86 20.99
N GLY A 372 8.22 4.90 21.12
CA GLY A 372 7.53 5.64 22.19
C GLY A 372 7.69 5.07 23.60
N TYR A 373 8.24 3.86 23.76
CA TYR A 373 8.51 3.25 25.07
C TYR A 373 9.96 3.46 25.56
N MET A 374 10.74 4.30 24.89
CA MET A 374 12.14 4.59 25.26
C MET A 374 12.27 5.62 26.38
N GLU A 375 13.42 5.62 27.06
CA GLU A 375 13.69 6.52 28.20
C GLU A 375 13.56 8.01 27.84
N ASN A 376 14.00 8.40 26.63
CA ASN A 376 13.85 9.76 26.06
C ASN A 376 12.81 9.76 24.92
N ALA A 377 11.60 9.29 25.20
CA ALA A 377 10.55 9.09 24.20
C ALA A 377 10.25 10.35 23.36
N GLU A 378 10.28 11.55 23.93
CA GLU A 378 9.94 12.79 23.22
C GLU A 378 10.94 13.12 22.10
N VAL A 379 12.23 13.24 22.44
CA VAL A 379 13.32 13.49 21.46
C VAL A 379 13.39 12.35 20.44
N ALA A 380 13.23 11.11 20.91
CA ALA A 380 13.25 9.91 20.08
C ALA A 380 12.15 9.92 19.02
N ILE A 381 10.90 10.16 19.43
CA ILE A 381 9.74 10.20 18.53
C ILE A 381 9.85 11.38 17.59
N ALA A 382 10.28 12.56 18.05
CA ALA A 382 10.44 13.75 17.22
C ALA A 382 11.46 13.51 16.09
N ALA A 383 12.66 13.06 16.42
CA ALA A 383 13.71 12.78 15.43
C ALA A 383 13.29 11.67 14.45
N PHE A 384 12.68 10.58 14.96
CA PHE A 384 12.19 9.48 14.13
C PHE A 384 11.09 9.94 13.17
N SER A 385 10.14 10.75 13.64
CA SER A 385 9.04 11.28 12.84
C SER A 385 9.52 12.22 11.73
N ILE A 386 10.52 13.06 12.02
CA ILE A 386 11.16 13.92 11.01
C ILE A 386 11.83 13.07 9.92
N CYS A 387 12.62 12.06 10.31
CA CYS A 387 13.26 11.15 9.36
C CYS A 387 12.22 10.38 8.52
N LEU A 388 11.11 9.93 9.12
CA LEU A 388 10.01 9.30 8.39
C LEU A 388 9.28 10.26 7.44
N ASN A 389 9.21 11.54 7.78
CA ASN A 389 8.66 12.57 6.89
C ASN A 389 9.51 12.72 5.63
N ILE A 390 10.84 12.78 5.80
CA ILE A 390 11.79 12.81 4.67
C ILE A 390 11.63 11.57 3.78
N ASN A 391 11.57 10.38 4.39
CA ASN A 391 11.28 9.14 3.65
C ASN A 391 9.92 9.17 2.95
N SER A 392 8.91 9.82 3.51
CA SER A 392 7.57 9.91 2.91
C SER A 392 7.58 10.74 1.62
N TRP A 393 8.37 11.81 1.57
CA TRP A 393 8.55 12.61 0.35
C TRP A 393 9.27 11.83 -0.75
N GLU A 394 10.34 11.14 -0.41
CA GLU A 394 11.04 10.24 -1.34
C GLU A 394 10.09 9.14 -1.84
N LEU A 395 9.30 8.55 -0.94
CA LEU A 395 8.35 7.50 -1.27
C LEU A 395 7.33 7.97 -2.32
N MET A 396 6.89 9.23 -2.33
CA MET A 396 6.01 9.76 -3.39
C MET A 396 6.66 9.65 -4.77
N MET A 397 7.98 9.84 -4.86
CA MET A 397 8.71 9.62 -6.10
C MET A 397 8.81 8.14 -6.45
N CYS A 398 9.14 7.29 -5.48
CA CYS A 398 9.24 5.85 -5.68
C CYS A 398 7.89 5.23 -6.09
N LEU A 399 6.77 5.73 -5.57
CA LEU A 399 5.42 5.31 -5.97
C LEU A 399 5.11 5.66 -7.43
N GLY A 400 5.67 6.75 -7.96
CA GLY A 400 5.59 7.05 -9.39
C GLY A 400 6.31 6.01 -10.25
N PHE A 401 7.49 5.53 -9.80
CA PHE A 401 8.20 4.43 -10.46
C PHE A 401 7.53 3.07 -10.26
N LEU A 402 6.90 2.82 -9.11
CA LEU A 402 6.09 1.63 -8.88
C LEU A 402 4.99 1.51 -9.93
N GLY A 403 4.21 2.57 -10.16
CA GLY A 403 3.18 2.59 -11.19
C GLY A 403 3.77 2.44 -12.60
N ALA A 404 4.89 3.10 -12.90
CA ALA A 404 5.58 2.93 -14.18
C ALA A 404 6.02 1.49 -14.42
N ALA A 405 6.59 0.84 -13.41
CA ALA A 405 7.00 -0.56 -13.48
C ALA A 405 5.80 -1.48 -13.69
N CYS A 406 4.71 -1.25 -12.95
CA CYS A 406 3.46 -2.00 -13.08
C CYS A 406 2.89 -1.89 -14.49
N VAL A 407 2.69 -0.67 -15.01
CA VAL A 407 2.19 -0.44 -16.37
C VAL A 407 3.07 -1.09 -17.42
N ARG A 408 4.40 -0.93 -17.34
CA ARG A 408 5.31 -1.50 -18.34
C ARG A 408 5.26 -3.02 -18.33
N VAL A 409 5.39 -3.65 -17.17
CA VAL A 409 5.36 -5.12 -17.05
C VAL A 409 3.99 -5.68 -17.45
N ALA A 410 2.90 -5.08 -16.98
CA ALA A 410 1.55 -5.53 -17.34
C ALA A 410 1.29 -5.42 -18.84
N ASN A 411 1.69 -4.31 -19.49
CA ASN A 411 1.52 -4.12 -20.92
C ASN A 411 2.37 -5.10 -21.74
N GLU A 412 3.63 -5.35 -21.37
CA GLU A 412 4.48 -6.30 -22.11
C GLU A 412 4.05 -7.76 -21.87
N LEU A 413 3.56 -8.11 -20.68
CA LEU A 413 2.92 -9.41 -20.43
C LEU A 413 1.66 -9.60 -21.28
N GLY A 414 0.81 -8.55 -21.38
CA GLY A 414 -0.38 -8.56 -22.23
C GLY A 414 -0.08 -8.77 -23.71
N LYS A 415 1.04 -8.22 -24.20
CA LYS A 415 1.54 -8.46 -25.57
C LYS A 415 2.12 -9.86 -25.79
N GLY A 416 2.33 -10.62 -24.71
CA GLY A 416 3.00 -11.91 -24.75
C GLY A 416 4.52 -11.85 -24.96
N ASN A 417 5.16 -10.74 -24.58
CA ASN A 417 6.60 -10.55 -24.80
C ASN A 417 7.42 -10.65 -23.50
N ALA A 418 7.75 -11.88 -23.09
CA ALA A 418 8.55 -12.13 -21.89
C ALA A 418 9.96 -11.52 -21.93
N ASN A 419 10.57 -11.42 -23.12
CA ASN A 419 11.88 -10.80 -23.28
C ASN A 419 11.85 -9.30 -23.05
N ALA A 420 10.81 -8.61 -23.54
CA ALA A 420 10.59 -7.20 -23.25
C ALA A 420 10.37 -6.98 -21.75
N VAL A 421 9.61 -7.85 -21.06
CA VAL A 421 9.44 -7.79 -19.59
C VAL A 421 10.79 -7.86 -18.87
N ARG A 422 11.61 -8.88 -19.19
CA ARG A 422 12.97 -9.03 -18.61
C ARG A 422 13.84 -7.79 -18.85
N PHE A 423 13.75 -7.20 -20.03
CA PHE A 423 14.49 -5.99 -20.39
C PHE A 423 14.00 -4.75 -19.61
N SER A 424 12.69 -4.52 -19.56
CA SER A 424 12.07 -3.45 -18.79
C SER A 424 12.47 -3.49 -17.32
N ILE A 425 12.46 -4.68 -16.70
CA ILE A 425 12.87 -4.86 -15.29
C ILE A 425 14.32 -4.40 -15.07
N LYS A 426 15.24 -4.78 -15.96
CA LYS A 426 16.65 -4.38 -15.85
C LYS A 426 16.81 -2.86 -15.94
N VAL A 427 16.14 -2.22 -16.89
CA VAL A 427 16.21 -0.75 -17.08
C VAL A 427 15.56 -0.02 -15.90
N LEU A 428 14.43 -0.51 -15.40
CA LEU A 428 13.73 0.03 -14.23
C LEU A 428 14.59 -0.03 -12.97
N VAL A 429 15.14 -1.21 -12.64
CA VAL A 429 15.99 -1.41 -11.46
C VAL A 429 17.27 -0.57 -11.57
N ALA A 430 17.91 -0.52 -12.74
CA ALA A 430 19.09 0.32 -12.94
C ALA A 430 18.78 1.82 -12.76
N THR A 431 17.65 2.30 -13.30
CA THR A 431 17.21 3.69 -13.15
C THR A 431 16.93 4.02 -11.69
N SER A 432 16.23 3.13 -10.98
CA SER A 432 15.93 3.28 -9.56
C SER A 432 17.20 3.32 -8.71
N LEU A 433 18.17 2.42 -8.94
CA LEU A 433 19.45 2.41 -8.22
C LEU A 433 20.22 3.72 -8.40
N VAL A 434 20.22 4.31 -9.61
CA VAL A 434 20.87 5.60 -9.86
C VAL A 434 20.18 6.72 -9.10
N ILE A 435 18.85 6.77 -9.13
CA ILE A 435 18.07 7.79 -8.42
C ILE A 435 18.24 7.65 -6.91
N GLY A 436 18.16 6.43 -6.37
CA GLY A 436 18.39 6.15 -4.96
C GLY A 436 19.80 6.52 -4.52
N ALA A 437 20.82 6.27 -5.35
CA ALA A 437 22.20 6.68 -5.06
C ALA A 437 22.34 8.21 -5.01
N ILE A 438 21.65 8.94 -5.90
CA ILE A 438 21.63 10.41 -5.87
C ILE A 438 20.99 10.91 -4.57
N PHE A 439 19.80 10.44 -4.20
CA PHE A 439 19.13 10.88 -2.97
C PHE A 439 19.90 10.47 -1.70
N SER A 440 20.45 9.26 -1.67
CA SER A 440 21.30 8.79 -0.58
C SER A 440 22.53 9.68 -0.41
N THR A 441 23.19 10.06 -1.52
CA THR A 441 24.32 11.00 -1.51
C THR A 441 23.91 12.37 -0.98
N LEU A 442 22.74 12.88 -1.36
CA LEU A 442 22.23 14.15 -0.84
C LEU A 442 22.00 14.07 0.68
N CYS A 443 21.43 12.98 1.20
CA CYS A 443 21.29 12.77 2.64
C CYS A 443 22.63 12.75 3.37
N PHE A 444 23.67 12.14 2.79
CA PHE A 444 25.01 12.11 3.38
C PHE A 444 25.70 13.49 3.34
N LEU A 445 25.58 14.23 2.24
CA LEU A 445 26.23 15.54 2.09
C LEU A 445 25.58 16.62 2.95
N PHE A 446 24.25 16.63 3.05
CA PHE A 446 23.50 17.67 3.74
C PHE A 446 23.10 17.29 5.15
N HIS A 447 23.73 16.28 5.76
CA HIS A 447 23.26 15.65 7.00
C HIS A 447 23.05 16.61 8.18
N LYS A 448 23.90 17.64 8.33
CA LYS A 448 23.78 18.65 9.40
C LYS A 448 22.72 19.70 9.09
N GLU A 449 22.72 20.18 7.85
CA GLU A 449 21.77 21.18 7.37
C GLU A 449 20.34 20.63 7.35
N LEU A 450 20.18 19.33 7.03
CA LEU A 450 18.91 18.64 6.98
C LEU A 450 18.16 18.73 8.32
N ALA A 451 18.87 18.60 9.44
CA ALA A 451 18.28 18.66 10.77
C ALA A 451 17.71 20.06 11.09
N HIS A 452 18.46 21.11 10.74
CA HIS A 452 18.08 22.50 10.98
C HIS A 452 16.92 23.00 10.11
N PHE A 453 16.62 22.32 8.99
CA PHE A 453 15.41 22.64 8.22
C PHE A 453 14.11 22.24 8.93
N PHE A 454 14.16 21.29 9.88
CA PHE A 454 12.96 20.76 10.52
C PHE A 454 12.82 21.15 12.00
N THR A 455 13.91 21.51 12.67
CA THR A 455 13.86 21.89 14.10
C THR A 455 14.98 22.86 14.50
N ASP A 456 14.66 23.78 15.40
CA ASP A 456 15.62 24.64 16.10
C ASP A 456 16.11 24.01 17.41
N ASP A 457 15.50 22.90 17.86
CA ASP A 457 15.92 22.15 19.04
C ASP A 457 17.23 21.41 18.76
N LYS A 458 18.27 21.72 19.55
CA LYS A 458 19.61 21.15 19.37
C LYS A 458 19.66 19.66 19.65
N GLU A 459 18.95 19.15 20.66
CA GLU A 459 18.97 17.72 21.00
C GLU A 459 18.27 16.90 19.91
N VAL A 460 17.16 17.40 19.37
CA VAL A 460 16.47 16.78 18.24
C VAL A 460 17.34 16.87 16.98
N ALA A 461 17.99 18.01 16.73
CA ALA A 461 18.85 18.20 15.56
C ALA A 461 20.09 17.29 15.59
N ASP A 462 20.74 17.16 16.74
CA ASP A 462 21.88 16.26 16.93
C ASP A 462 21.45 14.80 16.73
N THR A 463 20.27 14.42 17.26
CA THR A 463 19.71 13.07 17.07
C THR A 463 19.42 12.78 15.59
N ILE A 464 18.89 13.74 14.83
CA ILE A 464 18.68 13.60 13.38
C ILE A 464 20.01 13.48 12.62
N SER A 465 20.99 14.33 12.96
CA SER A 465 22.32 14.27 12.36
C SER A 465 22.96 12.90 12.60
N ASP A 466 22.75 12.32 13.77
CA ASP A 466 23.19 10.98 14.15
C ASP A 466 22.46 9.85 13.39
N LEU A 467 21.19 10.06 13.03
CA LEU A 467 20.39 9.13 12.22
C LEU A 467 20.61 9.30 10.71
N SER A 468 21.18 10.41 10.27
CA SER A 468 21.31 10.78 8.85
C SER A 468 21.98 9.72 7.97
N VAL A 469 22.99 9.02 8.49
CA VAL A 469 23.66 7.92 7.77
C VAL A 469 22.70 6.75 7.57
N LEU A 470 21.94 6.40 8.60
CA LEU A 470 20.91 5.35 8.52
C LEU A 470 19.77 5.79 7.59
N LEU A 471 19.40 7.07 7.61
CA LEU A 471 18.42 7.65 6.69
C LEU A 471 18.90 7.52 5.23
N GLY A 472 20.15 7.91 4.93
CA GLY A 472 20.69 7.79 3.57
C GLY A 472 20.74 6.34 3.06
N VAL A 473 21.02 5.37 3.94
CA VAL A 473 20.92 3.94 3.58
C VAL A 473 19.47 3.51 3.35
N SER A 474 18.54 4.01 4.17
CA SER A 474 17.11 3.72 4.05
C SER A 474 16.56 4.24 2.73
N VAL A 475 16.91 5.47 2.35
CA VAL A 475 16.58 6.12 1.08
C VAL A 475 17.05 5.26 -0.09
N PHE A 476 18.32 4.83 -0.07
CA PHE A 476 18.84 3.95 -1.11
C PHE A 476 18.03 2.66 -1.26
N LEU A 477 17.72 1.97 -0.16
CA LEU A 477 16.96 0.71 -0.20
C LEU A 477 15.49 0.93 -0.60
N ASN A 478 14.88 2.01 -0.12
CA ASN A 478 13.51 2.42 -0.45
C ASN A 478 13.34 2.80 -1.92
N SER A 479 14.41 3.14 -2.63
CA SER A 479 14.34 3.38 -4.07
C SER A 479 14.08 2.10 -4.87
N VAL A 480 14.59 0.94 -4.41
CA VAL A 480 14.62 -0.33 -5.17
C VAL A 480 13.34 -1.14 -4.98
N TYR A 481 12.92 -1.31 -3.72
CA TYR A 481 11.78 -2.15 -3.37
C TYR A 481 10.48 -1.76 -4.12
N PRO A 482 10.04 -0.49 -4.15
CA PRO A 482 8.78 -0.11 -4.80
C PRO A 482 8.75 -0.42 -6.29
N VAL A 483 9.89 -0.36 -6.98
CA VAL A 483 9.99 -0.74 -8.39
C VAL A 483 9.74 -2.23 -8.57
N LEU A 484 10.36 -3.07 -7.74
CA LEU A 484 10.17 -4.52 -7.78
C LEU A 484 8.75 -4.90 -7.34
N SER A 485 8.16 -4.18 -6.39
CA SER A 485 6.75 -4.33 -6.01
C SER A 485 5.86 -4.00 -7.21
N GLY A 486 6.13 -2.91 -7.93
CA GLY A 486 5.42 -2.57 -9.18
C GLY A 486 5.54 -3.66 -10.25
N VAL A 487 6.73 -4.26 -10.43
CA VAL A 487 6.93 -5.41 -11.33
C VAL A 487 6.04 -6.59 -10.92
N ALA A 488 6.01 -6.93 -9.62
CA ALA A 488 5.20 -8.03 -9.11
C ALA A 488 3.69 -7.74 -9.22
N VAL A 489 3.25 -6.51 -8.94
CA VAL A 489 1.86 -6.06 -9.13
C VAL A 489 1.47 -6.20 -10.60
N GLY A 490 2.28 -5.69 -11.53
CA GLY A 490 2.01 -5.80 -12.97
C GLY A 490 1.94 -7.25 -13.49
N ALA A 491 2.65 -8.17 -12.83
CA ALA A 491 2.58 -9.61 -13.09
C ALA A 491 1.39 -10.31 -12.40
N GLY A 492 0.67 -9.64 -11.50
CA GLY A 492 -0.39 -10.23 -10.69
C GLY A 492 0.14 -11.16 -9.59
N LEU A 493 1.29 -10.83 -8.99
CA LEU A 493 1.97 -11.58 -7.93
C LEU A 493 1.84 -10.92 -6.55
N GLN A 494 0.83 -10.05 -6.34
CA GLN A 494 0.65 -9.25 -5.11
C GLN A 494 0.63 -10.11 -3.84
N GLY A 495 0.04 -11.31 -3.88
CA GLY A 495 0.00 -12.19 -2.71
C GLY A 495 1.37 -12.71 -2.29
N THR A 496 2.26 -12.96 -3.25
CA THR A 496 3.64 -13.36 -2.94
C THR A 496 4.36 -12.22 -2.23
N VAL A 497 4.16 -10.98 -2.70
CA VAL A 497 4.74 -9.78 -2.07
C VAL A 497 4.19 -9.59 -0.65
N ALA A 498 2.90 -9.81 -0.42
CA ALA A 498 2.31 -9.72 0.91
C ALA A 498 2.98 -10.70 1.91
N ILE A 499 3.28 -11.94 1.48
CA ILE A 499 4.02 -12.91 2.31
C ILE A 499 5.44 -12.43 2.59
N VAL A 500 6.13 -11.91 1.57
CA VAL A 500 7.48 -11.35 1.73
C VAL A 500 7.46 -10.20 2.75
N ASN A 501 6.47 -9.30 2.67
CA ASN A 501 6.30 -8.18 3.61
C ASN A 501 6.08 -8.70 5.03
N LEU A 502 5.19 -9.68 5.21
CA LEU A 502 4.91 -10.28 6.52
C LEU A 502 6.19 -10.84 7.16
N VAL A 503 6.96 -11.63 6.42
CA VAL A 503 8.19 -12.25 6.92
C VAL A 503 9.26 -11.19 7.20
N CYS A 504 9.57 -10.35 6.22
CA CYS A 504 10.71 -9.43 6.31
C CYS A 504 10.48 -8.32 7.33
N TYR A 505 9.25 -7.80 7.45
CA TYR A 505 8.96 -6.72 8.39
C TYR A 505 8.64 -7.22 9.79
N TYR A 506 7.77 -8.23 9.91
CA TYR A 506 7.24 -8.62 11.22
C TYR A 506 8.04 -9.73 11.89
N LEU A 507 8.56 -10.69 11.13
CA LEU A 507 9.35 -11.80 11.70
C LEU A 507 10.85 -11.48 11.79
N ILE A 508 11.32 -10.49 11.03
CA ILE A 508 12.74 -10.12 10.96
C ILE A 508 12.94 -8.68 11.44
N GLY A 509 12.38 -7.69 10.74
CA GLY A 509 12.63 -6.26 11.00
C GLY A 509 12.29 -5.82 12.42
N ILE A 510 11.07 -6.12 12.89
CA ILE A 510 10.62 -5.76 14.25
C ILE A 510 11.49 -6.45 15.33
N PRO A 511 11.70 -7.78 15.33
CA PRO A 511 12.56 -8.43 16.33
C PRO A 511 14.00 -7.89 16.35
N VAL A 512 14.60 -7.65 15.18
CA VAL A 512 15.95 -7.06 15.08
C VAL A 512 15.95 -5.65 15.65
N GLY A 513 14.93 -4.85 15.35
CA GLY A 513 14.77 -3.51 15.89
C GLY A 513 14.65 -3.51 17.41
N ILE A 514 13.80 -4.37 17.98
CA ILE A 514 13.64 -4.51 19.43
C ILE A 514 14.96 -4.94 20.09
N PHE A 515 15.66 -5.91 19.49
CA PHE A 515 16.94 -6.39 20.00
C PHE A 515 17.97 -5.26 20.06
N PHE A 516 18.20 -4.54 18.95
CA PHE A 516 19.19 -3.45 18.94
C PHE A 516 18.73 -2.24 19.76
N GLY A 517 17.44 -1.93 19.77
CA GLY A 517 16.88 -0.80 20.50
C GLY A 517 16.97 -0.97 22.02
N TYR A 518 16.57 -2.13 22.53
CA TYR A 518 16.42 -2.37 23.97
C TYR A 518 17.53 -3.23 24.58
N VAL A 519 17.98 -4.29 23.90
CA VAL A 519 18.96 -5.23 24.46
C VAL A 519 20.38 -4.68 24.29
N VAL A 520 20.70 -4.16 23.10
CA VAL A 520 22.01 -3.52 22.84
C VAL A 520 22.05 -2.07 23.36
N GLY A 521 20.89 -1.47 23.62
CA GLY A 521 20.79 -0.11 24.14
C GLY A 521 21.03 0.99 23.10
N LEU A 522 20.88 0.71 21.80
CA LEU A 522 21.03 1.71 20.74
C LEU A 522 19.79 2.61 20.58
N GLN A 523 18.75 2.42 21.39
CA GLN A 523 17.51 3.20 21.38
C GLN A 523 16.96 3.38 19.96
N VAL A 524 16.67 4.61 19.53
CA VAL A 524 16.08 4.93 18.22
C VAL A 524 16.93 4.44 17.05
N LYS A 525 18.27 4.52 17.18
CA LYS A 525 19.19 3.99 16.16
C LYS A 525 18.97 2.49 15.99
N GLY A 526 18.78 1.76 17.08
CA GLY A 526 18.51 0.33 17.06
C GLY A 526 17.21 -0.03 16.33
N ILE A 527 16.13 0.73 16.58
CA ILE A 527 14.86 0.56 15.86
C ILE A 527 15.01 0.87 14.37
N TRP A 528 15.74 1.94 14.03
CA TRP A 528 16.01 2.29 12.63
C TRP A 528 16.87 1.23 11.91
N ILE A 529 17.84 0.63 12.60
CA ILE A 529 18.63 -0.49 12.09
C ILE A 529 17.71 -1.70 11.81
N GLY A 530 16.80 -2.03 12.71
CA GLY A 530 15.78 -3.06 12.47
C GLY A 530 14.92 -2.76 11.25
N MET A 531 14.52 -1.49 11.09
CA MET A 531 13.78 -1.03 9.92
C MET A 531 14.53 -1.31 8.61
N ILE A 532 15.78 -0.85 8.55
CA ILE A 532 16.69 -1.07 7.41
C ILE A 532 16.88 -2.54 7.12
N PHE A 533 17.09 -3.36 8.16
CA PHE A 533 17.32 -4.79 7.98
C PHE A 533 16.10 -5.48 7.37
N GLY A 534 14.88 -5.14 7.84
CA GLY A 534 13.64 -5.63 7.24
C GLY A 534 13.49 -5.22 5.76
N ILE A 535 13.76 -3.95 5.43
CA ILE A 535 13.70 -3.44 4.05
C ILE A 535 14.79 -4.07 3.16
N ALA A 536 15.99 -4.30 3.69
CA ALA A 536 17.08 -4.96 2.97
C ALA A 536 16.74 -6.41 2.64
N CYS A 537 16.26 -7.18 3.63
CA CYS A 537 15.78 -8.55 3.42
C CYS A 537 14.66 -8.62 2.38
N GLN A 538 13.71 -7.68 2.45
CA GLN A 538 12.62 -7.58 1.48
C GLN A 538 13.14 -7.27 0.08
N SER A 539 13.99 -6.24 -0.07
CA SER A 539 14.59 -5.86 -1.36
C SER A 539 15.35 -7.01 -2.00
N ILE A 540 16.16 -7.73 -1.21
CA ILE A 540 16.90 -8.92 -1.68
C ILE A 540 15.94 -10.02 -2.13
N THR A 541 14.92 -10.31 -1.32
CA THR A 541 13.92 -11.34 -1.63
C THR A 541 13.14 -11.00 -2.90
N MET A 542 12.79 -9.72 -3.08
CA MET A 542 12.09 -9.24 -4.29
C MET A 542 12.99 -9.27 -5.53
N CYS A 543 14.29 -8.99 -5.40
CA CYS A 543 15.26 -9.18 -6.49
C CYS A 543 15.35 -10.66 -6.90
N ILE A 544 15.43 -11.57 -5.91
CA ILE A 544 15.46 -13.02 -6.14
C ILE A 544 14.16 -13.48 -6.81
N LEU A 545 13.00 -13.00 -6.34
CA LEU A 545 11.70 -13.30 -6.93
C LEU A 545 11.66 -12.86 -8.40
N ALA A 546 12.05 -11.63 -8.72
CA ALA A 546 12.07 -11.12 -10.08
C ALA A 546 13.04 -11.91 -10.99
N TRP A 547 14.18 -12.35 -10.46
CA TRP A 547 15.16 -13.13 -11.22
C TRP A 547 14.72 -14.58 -11.44
N ARG A 548 14.11 -15.22 -10.43
CA ARG A 548 13.64 -16.61 -10.48
C ARG A 548 12.29 -16.79 -11.17
N THR A 549 11.53 -15.72 -11.36
CA THR A 549 10.23 -15.78 -12.03
C THR A 549 10.41 -16.20 -13.49
N ASP A 550 9.73 -17.29 -13.87
CA ASP A 550 9.60 -17.67 -15.27
C ASP A 550 8.59 -16.74 -15.96
N TRP A 551 9.12 -15.78 -16.70
CA TRP A 551 8.35 -14.77 -17.41
C TRP A 551 7.53 -15.33 -18.58
N ASP A 552 7.93 -16.46 -19.16
CA ASP A 552 7.17 -17.13 -20.22
C ASP A 552 5.90 -17.76 -19.62
N VAL A 553 6.00 -18.36 -18.44
CA VAL A 553 4.84 -18.84 -17.67
C VAL A 553 3.92 -17.68 -17.24
N GLN A 554 4.48 -16.53 -16.86
CA GLN A 554 3.66 -15.36 -16.49
C GLN A 554 2.90 -14.79 -17.69
N VAL A 555 3.47 -14.84 -18.90
CA VAL A 555 2.75 -14.49 -20.14
C VAL A 555 1.54 -15.41 -20.33
N LEU A 556 1.71 -16.73 -20.15
CA LEU A 556 0.60 -17.68 -20.26
C LEU A 556 -0.50 -17.38 -19.23
N LYS A 557 -0.13 -17.14 -17.97
CA LYS A 557 -1.09 -16.77 -16.92
C LYS A 557 -1.83 -15.45 -17.22
N ALA A 558 -1.13 -14.46 -17.77
CA ALA A 558 -1.76 -13.21 -18.20
C ALA A 558 -2.78 -13.46 -19.33
N SER A 559 -2.42 -14.30 -20.31
CA SER A 559 -3.33 -14.71 -21.39
C SER A 559 -4.56 -15.46 -20.87
N GLU A 560 -4.38 -16.41 -19.94
CA GLU A 560 -5.47 -17.15 -19.31
C GLU A 560 -6.44 -16.24 -18.54
N ARG A 561 -5.89 -15.28 -17.77
CA ARG A 561 -6.70 -14.27 -17.08
C ARG A 561 -7.58 -13.51 -18.06
N LEU A 562 -7.04 -13.10 -19.21
CA LEU A 562 -7.81 -12.39 -20.24
C LEU A 562 -8.87 -13.29 -20.90
N LYS A 563 -8.51 -14.53 -21.27
CA LYS A 563 -9.43 -15.49 -21.92
C LYS A 563 -10.63 -15.85 -21.04
N ARG A 564 -10.43 -16.00 -19.72
CA ARG A 564 -11.52 -16.28 -18.77
C ARG A 564 -12.66 -15.26 -18.86
N PHE A 565 -12.33 -13.99 -19.12
CA PHE A 565 -13.32 -12.94 -19.21
C PHE A 565 -13.95 -12.79 -20.60
N TYR A 566 -13.34 -13.39 -21.63
CA TYR A 566 -13.86 -13.40 -23.01
C TYR A 566 -14.84 -14.55 -23.25
N LEU A 567 -14.59 -15.74 -22.69
CA LEU A 567 -15.38 -16.96 -22.97
C LEU A 567 -16.85 -16.87 -22.50
N LYS A 568 -17.20 -15.96 -21.58
CA LYS A 568 -18.60 -15.76 -21.15
C LYS A 568 -19.42 -14.82 -22.03
N SER A 569 -18.80 -13.89 -22.78
CA SER A 569 -19.59 -12.96 -23.62
C SER A 569 -20.07 -13.60 -24.92
N GLY A 570 -19.33 -14.59 -25.46
CA GLY A 570 -19.68 -15.29 -26.70
C GLY A 570 -20.80 -16.32 -26.54
N GLU A 571 -20.88 -17.02 -25.41
CA GLU A 571 -21.92 -18.03 -25.17
C GLU A 571 -23.31 -17.41 -24.91
N GLU A 572 -23.36 -16.21 -24.31
CA GLU A 572 -24.62 -15.47 -24.13
C GLU A 572 -25.16 -14.91 -25.45
N THR A 573 -24.29 -14.57 -26.42
CA THR A 573 -24.74 -14.13 -27.75
C THR A 573 -25.18 -15.31 -28.62
N SER A 574 -24.55 -16.48 -28.51
CA SER A 574 -24.98 -17.67 -29.27
C SER A 574 -26.28 -18.30 -28.74
N ARG A 575 -26.60 -18.11 -27.45
CA ARG A 575 -27.89 -18.55 -26.89
C ARG A 575 -29.03 -17.61 -27.24
N SER A 576 -28.80 -16.31 -27.42
CA SER A 576 -29.87 -15.40 -27.86
C SER A 576 -30.15 -15.43 -29.36
N SER A 577 -29.24 -15.99 -30.18
CA SER A 577 -29.43 -16.12 -31.63
C SER A 577 -30.05 -17.45 -32.07
N ASN A 578 -30.14 -18.44 -31.18
CA ASN A 578 -30.73 -19.74 -31.48
C ASN A 578 -32.19 -19.90 -31.01
N ASP A 579 -32.74 -18.89 -30.33
CA ASP A 579 -34.14 -18.84 -29.87
C ASP A 579 -34.95 -17.72 -30.57
N ALA A 580 -34.59 -17.35 -31.81
CA ALA A 580 -35.30 -16.34 -32.61
C ALA A 580 -35.85 -16.92 -33.92
#